data_AF-A0AAU4A9E2-F1
#
_entry.id   AF-A0AAU4A9E2-F1
#
_cell.length_a   1.000
_cell.length_b   1.000
_cell.length_c   1.000
_cell.angle_alpha   90.00
_cell.angle_beta   90.00
_cell.angle_gamma   90.00
#
_symmetry.space_group_name_H-M   'P 1'
#
loop_
_entity.id
_entity.type
_entity.pdbx_description
1 polymer ?
#
loop_
_entity_poly.entity_id
_entity_poly.type
_entity_poly.pdbx_seq_one_letter_code
_entity_poly.pdbx_strand_id
1 'polypeptide(L)'
;MLLPTVRASLPSLPSLPTWRAPSPKRVLDLLGSALLIAVLLVPLLLVAGLLYATQGAGVLVREPAAGFGGRAYGAWRFRVGKGRAGAALERCALDGLPQLLNVARGEMSLVGPRPEPRTDRPDRLLVRPGMTGLWQAGARSDLPWEEMDLLDRHYVENHWLGMDLAILARTPRAAWRHRRP
;
A
#
# COMPACT_ATOMS: atom_id res chain seq x y z
N MET A 1 -22.17 -7.06 6.75
CA MET A 1 -22.89 -7.96 5.82
C MET A 1 -22.07 -8.03 4.54
N LEU A 2 -21.21 -9.04 4.40
CA LEU A 2 -20.26 -9.18 3.28
C LEU A 2 -20.97 -9.85 2.10
N LEU A 3 -20.88 -9.28 0.90
CA LEU A 3 -21.48 -9.89 -0.30
C LEU A 3 -20.73 -11.20 -0.65
N PRO A 4 -21.45 -12.34 -0.76
CA PRO A 4 -20.88 -13.67 -1.00
C PRO A 4 -20.33 -13.90 -2.42
N THR A 5 -20.40 -12.90 -3.30
CA THR A 5 -20.14 -13.06 -4.74
C THR A 5 -18.67 -12.98 -5.15
N VAL A 6 -17.75 -12.52 -4.30
CA VAL A 6 -16.32 -12.44 -4.70
C VAL A 6 -15.66 -13.82 -4.74
N ARG A 7 -16.15 -14.78 -3.94
CA ARG A 7 -15.55 -16.12 -3.85
C ARG A 7 -15.94 -17.04 -5.01
N ALA A 8 -17.06 -16.76 -5.68
CA ALA A 8 -17.70 -17.68 -6.62
C ALA A 8 -17.12 -17.66 -8.05
N SER A 9 -16.17 -16.76 -8.36
CA SER A 9 -15.69 -16.56 -9.74
C SER A 9 -14.17 -16.49 -9.88
N LEU A 10 -13.43 -16.83 -8.82
CA LEU A 10 -11.98 -16.93 -8.94
C LEU A 10 -11.66 -18.26 -9.64
N PRO A 11 -10.87 -18.27 -10.74
CA PRO A 11 -10.30 -19.51 -11.25
C PRO A 11 -9.57 -20.23 -10.10
N SER A 12 -9.45 -21.56 -10.18
CA SER A 12 -8.71 -22.35 -9.19
C SER A 12 -7.29 -21.77 -9.06
N LEU A 13 -7.10 -20.88 -8.08
CA LEU A 13 -5.80 -20.30 -7.79
C LEU A 13 -4.88 -21.48 -7.51
N PRO A 14 -3.68 -21.54 -8.10
CA PRO A 14 -2.70 -22.54 -7.71
C PRO A 14 -2.60 -22.53 -6.19
N SER A 15 -2.42 -23.71 -5.58
CA SER A 15 -2.40 -23.88 -4.12
C SER A 15 -1.65 -22.72 -3.49
N LEU A 16 -2.38 -21.82 -2.82
CA LEU A 16 -1.80 -20.58 -2.30
C LEU A 16 -0.61 -21.01 -1.44
N PRO A 17 0.61 -20.54 -1.74
CA PRO A 17 1.78 -20.97 -1.00
C PRO A 17 1.52 -20.80 0.49
N THR A 18 1.63 -21.90 1.24
CA THR A 18 1.31 -21.95 2.66
C THR A 18 2.45 -21.29 3.43
N TRP A 19 2.57 -19.96 3.33
CA TRP A 19 3.54 -19.16 4.08
C TRP A 19 3.13 -19.10 5.57
N ARG A 20 3.24 -20.23 6.28
CA ARG A 20 3.04 -20.32 7.73
C ARG A 20 4.30 -19.98 8.53
N ALA A 21 5.48 -20.03 7.91
CA ALA A 21 6.74 -19.51 8.48
C ALA A 21 6.96 -18.05 8.05
N PRO A 22 7.54 -17.17 8.89
CA PRO A 22 7.85 -15.81 8.49
C PRO A 22 8.90 -15.84 7.38
N SER A 23 8.48 -15.54 6.14
CA SER A 23 9.44 -15.30 5.06
C SER A 23 10.37 -14.15 5.46
N PRO A 24 11.64 -14.13 5.01
CA PRO A 24 12.54 -13.00 5.26
C PRO A 24 11.92 -11.64 4.89
N LYS A 25 11.13 -11.61 3.82
CA LYS A 25 10.34 -10.45 3.40
C LYS A 25 9.34 -10.03 4.46
N ARG A 26 8.64 -10.98 5.09
CA ARG A 26 7.71 -10.68 6.16
C ARG A 26 8.41 -10.14 7.42
N VAL A 27 9.60 -10.64 7.73
CA VAL A 27 10.41 -10.08 8.84
C VAL A 27 10.78 -8.63 8.54
N LEU A 28 11.26 -8.34 7.33
CA LEU A 28 11.55 -6.98 6.87
C LEU A 28 10.31 -6.08 6.97
N ASP A 29 9.14 -6.54 6.51
CA ASP A 29 7.89 -5.78 6.59
C ASP A 29 7.53 -5.42 8.02
N LEU A 30 7.62 -6.37 8.95
CA LEU A 30 7.25 -6.18 10.35
C LEU A 30 8.23 -5.24 11.07
N LEU A 31 9.53 -5.46 10.92
CA LEU A 31 10.55 -4.61 11.53
C LEU A 31 10.55 -3.20 10.93
N GLY A 32 10.48 -3.10 9.60
CA GLY A 32 10.43 -1.83 8.90
C GLY A 32 9.16 -1.03 9.23
N SER A 33 7.98 -1.68 9.25
CA SER A 33 6.75 -1.00 9.64
C SER A 33 6.75 -0.59 11.11
N ALA A 34 7.23 -1.44 12.02
CA ALA A 34 7.35 -1.09 13.44
C ALA A 34 8.29 0.10 13.66
N LEU A 35 9.45 0.10 13.01
CA LEU A 35 10.42 1.20 13.07
C LEU A 35 9.81 2.50 12.51
N LEU A 36 9.18 2.44 11.33
CA LEU A 36 8.55 3.59 10.71
C LEU A 36 7.40 4.13 11.57
N ILE A 37 6.57 3.26 12.14
CA ILE A 37 5.51 3.66 13.08
C ILE A 37 6.13 4.35 14.30
N ALA A 38 7.15 3.76 14.92
CA ALA A 38 7.79 4.34 16.10
C ALA A 38 8.37 5.73 15.83
N VAL A 39 9.09 5.90 14.71
CA VAL A 39 9.69 7.18 14.29
C VAL A 39 8.63 8.20 13.90
N LEU A 40 7.57 7.78 13.22
CA LEU A 40 6.54 8.68 12.67
C LEU A 40 5.35 8.88 13.61
N LEU A 41 5.28 8.22 14.76
CA LEU A 41 4.11 8.24 15.64
C LEU A 41 3.70 9.68 16.01
N VAL A 42 4.65 10.46 16.54
CA VAL A 42 4.39 11.85 16.95
C VAL A 42 4.00 12.72 15.74
N PRO A 43 4.76 12.73 14.62
CA PRO A 43 4.33 13.42 13.40
C PRO A 43 2.93 13.04 12.91
N LEU A 44 2.57 11.74 12.92
CA LEU A 44 1.27 11.26 12.47
C LEU A 44 0.14 11.71 13.39
N LEU A 45 0.37 11.75 14.70
CA LEU A 45 -0.60 12.29 15.67
C LEU A 45 -0.78 13.79 15.49
N LEU A 46 0.29 14.54 15.24
CA LEU A 46 0.21 15.98 14.95
C LEU A 46 -0.57 16.25 13.65
N VAL A 47 -0.29 15.50 12.58
CA VAL A 47 -1.06 15.58 11.33
C VAL A 47 -2.52 15.23 11.58
N ALA A 48 -2.80 14.15 12.31
CA ALA A 48 -4.16 13.75 12.65
C ALA A 48 -4.90 14.83 13.45
N GLY A 49 -4.24 15.46 14.43
CA GLY A 49 -4.77 16.56 15.23
C GLY A 49 -5.03 17.83 14.41
N LEU A 50 -4.11 18.20 13.51
CA LEU A 50 -4.29 19.33 12.60
C LEU A 50 -5.47 19.10 11.64
N LEU A 51 -5.57 17.90 11.09
CA LEU A 51 -6.70 17.51 10.27
C LEU A 51 -7.98 17.54 11.10
N TYR A 52 -8.00 17.01 12.31
CA TYR A 52 -9.17 17.08 13.18
C TYR A 52 -9.62 18.52 13.45
N ALA A 53 -8.69 19.41 13.78
CA ALA A 53 -8.97 20.81 14.06
C ALA A 53 -9.50 21.60 12.84
N THR A 54 -9.15 21.18 11.61
CA THR A 54 -9.49 21.91 10.38
C THR A 54 -10.67 21.31 9.62
N GLN A 55 -10.89 19.99 9.71
CA GLN A 55 -11.93 19.28 8.96
C GLN A 55 -12.83 18.40 9.83
N GLY A 56 -12.68 18.41 11.15
CA GLY A 56 -13.49 17.66 12.10
C GLY A 56 -13.16 16.17 12.20
N ALA A 57 -14.10 15.39 12.72
CA ALA A 57 -13.97 13.95 12.89
C ALA A 57 -13.76 13.19 11.56
N GLY A 58 -13.46 11.88 11.66
CA GLY A 58 -13.26 11.03 10.48
C GLY A 58 -11.96 11.34 9.73
N VAL A 59 -10.89 11.67 10.46
CA VAL A 59 -9.57 11.97 9.88
C VAL A 59 -8.92 10.74 9.24
N LEU A 60 -9.27 9.54 9.71
CA LEU A 60 -8.84 8.28 9.12
C LEU A 60 -10.00 7.62 8.39
N VAL A 61 -9.73 7.17 7.16
CA VAL A 61 -10.65 6.42 6.32
C VAL A 61 -10.06 5.06 5.99
N ARG A 62 -10.93 4.11 5.65
CA ARG A 62 -10.55 2.79 5.15
C ARG A 62 -11.05 2.64 3.73
N GLU A 63 -10.14 2.48 2.79
CA GLU A 63 -10.47 2.19 1.39
C GLU A 63 -10.53 0.68 1.18
N PRO A 64 -11.57 0.15 0.52
CA PRO A 64 -11.67 -1.28 0.25
C PRO A 64 -10.53 -1.73 -0.67
N ALA A 65 -9.88 -2.84 -0.32
CA ALA A 65 -8.79 -3.43 -1.08
C ALA A 65 -8.80 -4.96 -0.99
N ALA A 66 -8.27 -5.62 -2.02
CA ALA A 66 -8.01 -7.05 -2.05
C ALA A 66 -6.55 -7.31 -1.63
N GLY A 67 -6.38 -8.12 -0.59
CA GLY A 67 -5.09 -8.57 -0.09
C GLY A 67 -4.69 -9.93 -0.64
N PHE A 68 -3.64 -10.50 -0.05
CA PHE A 68 -3.15 -11.83 -0.41
C PHE A 68 -4.26 -12.90 -0.41
N GLY A 69 -4.31 -13.71 -1.46
CA GLY A 69 -5.33 -14.73 -1.68
C GLY A 69 -6.74 -14.17 -1.90
N GLY A 70 -6.87 -12.90 -2.30
CA GLY A 70 -8.17 -12.24 -2.51
C GLY A 70 -8.88 -11.84 -1.22
N ARG A 71 -8.20 -11.84 -0.07
CA ARG A 71 -8.81 -11.46 1.21
C ARG A 71 -9.13 -9.96 1.22
N ALA A 72 -10.41 -9.61 1.31
CA ALA A 72 -10.81 -8.22 1.43
C ALA A 72 -10.33 -7.61 2.76
N TYR A 73 -9.82 -6.38 2.70
CA TYR A 73 -9.44 -5.58 3.87
C TYR A 73 -9.68 -4.08 3.60
N GLY A 74 -9.52 -3.26 4.64
CA GLY A 74 -9.63 -1.80 4.53
C GLY A 74 -8.26 -1.14 4.68
N ALA A 75 -7.72 -0.59 3.59
CA ALA A 75 -6.48 0.15 3.57
C ALA A 75 -6.65 1.50 4.28
N TRP A 76 -5.90 1.71 5.36
CA TRP A 76 -5.99 2.93 6.16
C TRP A 76 -5.35 4.11 5.46
N ARG A 77 -6.04 5.24 5.41
CA ARG A 77 -5.49 6.49 4.86
C ARG A 77 -5.97 7.67 5.67
N PHE A 78 -5.23 8.78 5.59
CA PHE A 78 -5.77 10.06 6.02
C PHE A 78 -6.82 10.54 5.01
N ARG A 79 -7.94 11.04 5.53
CA ARG A 79 -8.94 11.73 4.73
C ARG A 79 -8.36 13.04 4.23
N VAL A 80 -8.20 13.14 2.92
CA VAL A 80 -7.87 14.41 2.26
C VAL A 80 -9.14 15.24 2.15
N GLY A 81 -9.19 16.36 2.88
CA GLY A 81 -10.27 17.34 2.77
C GLY A 81 -9.87 18.57 1.95
N LYS A 82 -10.80 19.54 1.87
CA LYS A 82 -10.55 20.84 1.24
C LYS A 82 -9.64 21.71 2.13
N GLY A 83 -9.00 22.70 1.51
CA GLY A 83 -8.22 23.73 2.21
C GLY A 83 -6.73 23.41 2.36
N ARG A 84 -6.02 24.27 3.09
CA ARG A 84 -4.54 24.26 3.15
C ARG A 84 -3.98 22.97 3.74
N ALA A 85 -4.61 22.41 4.78
CA ALA A 85 -4.15 21.20 5.43
C ALA A 85 -4.26 19.97 4.51
N GLY A 86 -5.41 19.81 3.82
CA GLY A 86 -5.59 18.74 2.83
C GLY A 86 -4.64 18.87 1.64
N ALA A 87 -4.51 20.08 1.09
CA ALA A 87 -3.55 20.34 0.00
C ALA A 87 -2.08 20.11 0.43
N ALA A 88 -1.72 20.36 1.68
CA ALA A 88 -0.39 20.05 2.20
C ALA A 88 -0.19 18.53 2.36
N LEU A 89 -1.19 17.83 2.88
CA LEU A 89 -1.20 16.37 3.03
C LEU A 89 -0.96 15.67 1.69
N GLU A 90 -1.65 16.10 0.62
CA GLU A 90 -1.46 15.58 -0.74
C GLU A 90 -0.06 15.90 -1.29
N ARG A 91 0.37 17.17 -1.20
CA ARG A 91 1.67 17.61 -1.72
C ARG A 91 2.85 16.91 -1.06
N CYS A 92 2.72 16.55 0.21
CA CYS A 92 3.76 15.84 0.96
C CYS A 92 3.66 14.30 0.84
N ALA A 93 2.68 13.76 0.11
CA ALA A 93 2.45 12.31 -0.03
C ALA A 93 2.28 11.56 1.32
N LEU A 94 1.76 12.24 2.34
CA LEU A 94 1.64 11.67 3.69
C LEU A 94 0.31 10.93 3.92
N ASP A 95 -0.64 11.07 2.99
CA ASP A 95 -1.99 10.52 3.07
C ASP A 95 -2.03 8.99 3.20
N GLY A 96 -1.03 8.29 2.65
CA GLY A 96 -0.90 6.84 2.71
C GLY A 96 -0.16 6.28 3.94
N LEU A 97 0.46 7.12 4.78
CA LEU A 97 1.25 6.62 5.92
C LEU A 97 0.48 5.77 6.94
N PRO A 98 -0.82 6.00 7.19
CA PRO A 98 -1.62 5.10 8.04
C PRO A 98 -1.64 3.64 7.56
N GLN A 99 -1.33 3.36 6.29
CA GLN A 99 -1.22 1.99 5.76
C GLN A 99 -0.11 1.16 6.42
N LEU A 100 0.85 1.78 7.12
CA LEU A 100 1.81 1.07 7.96
C LEU A 100 1.12 0.14 8.97
N LEU A 101 -0.07 0.52 9.44
CA LEU A 101 -0.88 -0.32 10.32
C LEU A 101 -1.41 -1.57 9.61
N ASN A 102 -1.70 -1.51 8.30
CA ASN A 102 -2.07 -2.67 7.49
C ASN A 102 -0.88 -3.62 7.29
N VAL A 103 0.33 -3.07 7.15
CA VAL A 103 1.57 -3.87 7.06
C VAL A 103 1.80 -4.63 8.36
N ALA A 104 1.71 -3.94 9.50
CA ALA A 104 1.82 -4.55 10.83
C ALA A 104 0.77 -5.65 11.05
N ARG A 105 -0.49 -5.42 10.61
CA ARG A 105 -1.59 -6.41 10.66
C ARG A 105 -1.44 -7.57 9.68
N GLY A 106 -0.55 -7.49 8.70
CA GLY A 106 -0.32 -8.54 7.70
C GLY A 106 -1.31 -8.56 6.55
N GLU A 107 -2.07 -7.48 6.39
CA GLU A 107 -2.94 -7.23 5.25
C GLU A 107 -2.12 -6.73 4.04
N MET A 108 -1.05 -5.98 4.31
CA MET A 108 -0.14 -5.39 3.32
C MET A 108 1.33 -5.77 3.56
N SER A 109 2.17 -5.47 2.59
CA SER A 109 3.62 -5.48 2.61
C SER A 109 4.15 -4.04 2.44
N LEU A 110 5.39 -3.75 2.85
CA LEU A 110 5.99 -2.45 2.56
C LEU A 110 6.13 -2.26 1.05
N VAL A 111 6.58 -3.31 0.36
CA VAL A 111 6.74 -3.37 -1.10
C VAL A 111 5.86 -4.45 -1.71
N GLY A 112 5.13 -4.11 -2.75
CA GLY A 112 4.23 -5.02 -3.46
C GLY A 112 3.43 -4.30 -4.55
N PRO A 113 2.59 -5.04 -5.30
CA PRO A 113 1.67 -4.44 -6.26
C PRO A 113 0.70 -3.47 -5.57
N ARG A 114 0.23 -2.45 -6.29
CA ARG A 114 -0.70 -1.46 -5.73
C ARG A 114 -2.01 -2.14 -5.26
N PRO A 115 -2.54 -1.80 -4.07
CA PRO A 115 -3.81 -2.34 -3.61
C PRO A 115 -4.98 -1.82 -4.46
N GLU A 116 -5.86 -2.74 -4.86
CA GLU A 116 -7.07 -2.44 -5.62
C GLU A 116 -8.30 -3.09 -4.98
N PRO A 117 -9.48 -2.44 -4.99
CA PRO A 117 -10.72 -2.98 -4.41
C PRO A 117 -11.18 -4.26 -5.10
N ARG A 118 -10.97 -4.33 -6.42
CA ARG A 118 -11.18 -5.49 -7.27
C ARG A 118 -10.05 -5.52 -8.28
N THR A 119 -9.56 -6.72 -8.56
CA THR A 119 -8.61 -6.94 -9.63
C THR A 119 -9.17 -8.02 -10.55
N ASP A 120 -9.09 -7.76 -11.85
CA ASP A 120 -9.25 -8.76 -12.93
C ASP A 120 -8.00 -9.64 -13.08
N ARG A 121 -6.93 -9.34 -12.33
CA ARG A 121 -5.60 -9.97 -12.40
C ARG A 121 -5.33 -10.83 -11.15
N PRO A 122 -5.66 -12.13 -11.18
CA PRO A 122 -5.53 -13.00 -10.02
C PRO A 122 -4.08 -13.23 -9.58
N ASP A 123 -3.11 -13.04 -10.48
CA ASP A 123 -1.68 -13.12 -10.22
C ASP A 123 -1.21 -12.12 -9.16
N ARG A 124 -1.79 -10.90 -9.13
CA ARG A 124 -1.46 -9.88 -8.11
C ARG A 124 -1.89 -10.30 -6.70
N LEU A 125 -2.83 -11.24 -6.59
CA LEU A 125 -3.29 -11.80 -5.33
C LEU A 125 -2.36 -12.89 -4.78
N LEU A 126 -1.33 -13.31 -5.54
CA LEU A 126 -0.32 -14.29 -5.11
C LEU A 126 0.70 -13.70 -4.14
N VAL A 127 0.74 -12.37 -3.99
CA VAL A 127 1.57 -11.65 -3.04
C VAL A 127 0.71 -10.69 -2.23
N ARG A 128 1.25 -10.15 -1.12
CA ARG A 128 0.58 -9.07 -0.41
C ARG A 128 0.71 -7.77 -1.23
N PRO A 129 -0.36 -6.95 -1.33
CA PRO A 129 -0.23 -5.62 -1.92
C PRO A 129 0.73 -4.74 -1.09
N GLY A 130 1.37 -3.80 -1.78
CA GLY A 130 2.39 -2.91 -1.23
C GLY A 130 1.88 -1.53 -0.86
N MET A 131 2.54 -0.88 0.10
CA MET A 131 2.42 0.58 0.25
C MET A 131 3.11 1.32 -0.91
N THR A 132 4.18 0.72 -1.43
CA THR A 132 4.90 1.12 -2.64
C THR A 132 5.18 -0.11 -3.49
N GLY A 133 5.61 0.09 -4.73
CA GLY A 133 5.75 -0.96 -5.74
C GLY A 133 6.73 -0.53 -6.82
N LEU A 134 7.06 -1.47 -7.71
CA LEU A 134 8.11 -1.28 -8.71
C LEU A 134 7.85 -0.07 -9.60
N TRP A 135 6.65 0.02 -10.20
CA TRP A 135 6.28 1.16 -11.03
C TRP A 135 6.10 2.44 -10.21
N GLN A 136 5.56 2.35 -8.99
CA GLN A 136 5.35 3.50 -8.11
C GLN A 136 6.69 4.18 -7.76
N ALA A 137 7.74 3.39 -7.54
CA ALA A 137 9.10 3.88 -7.31
C ALA A 137 9.88 4.25 -8.59
N GLY A 138 9.39 3.82 -9.77
CA GLY A 138 9.99 4.08 -11.09
C GLY A 138 10.02 5.56 -11.51
N ALA A 139 9.39 6.45 -10.73
CA ALA A 139 9.46 7.91 -10.85
C ALA A 139 8.95 8.53 -12.17
N ARG A 140 8.37 7.75 -13.09
CA ARG A 140 7.59 8.25 -14.23
C ARG A 140 6.11 8.25 -13.87
N SER A 141 5.53 9.44 -13.74
CA SER A 141 4.12 9.65 -13.40
C SER A 141 3.17 9.39 -14.58
N ASP A 142 3.72 9.28 -15.78
CA ASP A 142 3.05 9.23 -17.09
C ASP A 142 3.14 7.87 -17.78
N LEU A 143 3.46 6.80 -17.03
CA LEU A 143 3.49 5.45 -17.57
C LEU A 143 2.08 5.02 -18.05
N PRO A 144 1.94 4.49 -19.27
CA PRO A 144 0.71 3.83 -19.71
C PRO A 144 0.29 2.72 -18.74
N TRP A 145 -1.01 2.48 -18.64
CA TRP A 145 -1.57 1.46 -17.75
C TRP A 145 -0.99 0.07 -18.00
N GLU A 146 -0.78 -0.26 -19.26
CA GLU A 146 -0.19 -1.53 -19.68
C GLU A 146 1.24 -1.71 -19.17
N GLU A 147 2.03 -0.63 -19.10
CA GLU A 147 3.39 -0.65 -18.56
C GLU A 147 3.40 -0.79 -17.04
N MET A 148 2.47 -0.11 -16.34
CA MET A 148 2.30 -0.27 -14.89
C MET A 148 1.95 -1.73 -14.54
N ASP A 149 1.05 -2.35 -15.31
CA ASP A 149 0.66 -3.75 -15.16
C ASP A 149 1.81 -4.72 -15.44
N LEU A 150 2.65 -4.44 -16.44
CA LEU A 150 3.83 -5.25 -16.74
C LEU A 150 4.83 -5.21 -15.58
N LEU A 151 5.02 -4.03 -14.96
CA LEU A 151 5.91 -3.87 -13.82
C LEU A 151 5.37 -4.56 -12.56
N ASP A 152 4.07 -4.51 -12.31
CA ASP A 152 3.44 -5.24 -11.21
C ASP A 152 3.54 -6.76 -11.42
N ARG A 153 3.32 -7.26 -12.65
CA ARG A 153 3.54 -8.69 -12.98
C ARG A 153 4.99 -9.11 -12.80
N HIS A 154 5.92 -8.31 -13.32
CA HIS A 154 7.35 -8.57 -13.15
C HIS A 154 7.73 -8.64 -11.67
N TYR A 155 7.17 -7.77 -10.83
CA TYR A 155 7.34 -7.82 -9.38
C TYR A 155 6.81 -9.15 -8.80
N VAL A 156 5.57 -9.53 -9.11
CA VAL A 156 4.97 -10.78 -8.59
C VAL A 156 5.85 -11.98 -8.90
N GLU A 157 6.35 -12.08 -10.13
CA GLU A 157 7.14 -13.21 -10.62
C GLU A 157 8.58 -13.24 -10.10
N ASN A 158 9.22 -12.07 -9.95
CA ASN A 158 10.68 -11.99 -9.77
C ASN A 158 11.11 -11.33 -8.45
N HIS A 159 10.18 -11.05 -7.53
CA HIS A 159 10.55 -10.33 -6.33
C HIS A 159 11.51 -11.11 -5.41
N TRP A 160 12.50 -10.37 -4.93
CA TRP A 160 13.46 -10.80 -3.92
C TRP A 160 13.83 -9.60 -3.05
N LEU A 161 14.47 -9.86 -1.91
CA LEU A 161 14.70 -8.83 -0.88
C LEU A 161 15.49 -7.60 -1.36
N GLY A 162 16.52 -7.78 -2.20
CA GLY A 162 17.30 -6.64 -2.67
C GLY A 162 16.51 -5.74 -3.62
N MET A 163 15.57 -6.30 -4.40
CA MET A 163 14.64 -5.50 -5.18
C MET A 163 13.72 -4.69 -4.28
N ASP A 164 13.21 -5.27 -3.18
CA ASP A 164 12.40 -4.54 -2.19
C ASP A 164 13.18 -3.38 -1.58
N LEU A 165 14.42 -3.61 -1.14
CA LEU A 165 15.29 -2.55 -0.59
C LEU A 165 15.55 -1.45 -1.61
N ALA A 166 15.78 -1.81 -2.87
CA ALA A 166 16.00 -0.85 -3.94
C ALA A 166 14.74 -0.04 -4.28
N ILE A 167 13.55 -0.63 -4.17
CA ILE A 167 12.26 0.07 -4.31
C ILE A 167 12.05 1.02 -3.12
N LEU A 168 12.28 0.56 -1.89
CA LEU A 168 12.16 1.37 -0.68
C LEU A 168 13.09 2.58 -0.70
N ALA A 169 14.35 2.40 -1.11
CA ALA A 169 15.32 3.49 -1.22
C ALA A 169 14.91 4.57 -2.23
N ARG A 170 14.22 4.18 -3.32
CA ARG A 170 13.73 5.12 -4.36
C ARG A 170 12.40 5.78 -4.01
N THR A 171 11.60 5.15 -3.15
CA THR A 171 10.22 5.55 -2.86
C THR A 171 10.07 6.99 -2.34
N PRO A 172 10.87 7.50 -1.38
CA PRO A 172 10.71 8.87 -0.90
C PRO A 172 10.88 9.91 -2.02
N ARG A 173 11.87 9.71 -2.89
CA ARG A 173 12.13 10.59 -4.04
C ARG A 173 11.02 10.49 -5.08
N ALA A 174 10.53 9.29 -5.36
CA ALA A 174 9.44 9.07 -6.31
C ALA A 174 8.13 9.69 -5.81
N ALA A 175 7.75 9.43 -4.56
CA ALA A 175 6.55 9.98 -3.92
C ALA A 175 6.54 11.51 -3.93
N TRP A 176 7.69 12.13 -3.69
CA TRP A 176 7.82 13.59 -3.75
C TRP A 176 7.69 14.15 -5.17
N ARG A 177 8.19 13.45 -6.19
CA ARG A 177 8.11 13.88 -7.59
C ARG A 177 6.71 13.76 -8.17
N HIS A 178 6.01 12.65 -7.90
CA HIS A 178 4.65 12.41 -8.41
C HIS A 178 3.60 13.41 -7.92
N ARG A 179 3.86 14.11 -6.81
CA ARG A 179 2.92 15.07 -6.19
C ARG A 179 3.29 16.53 -6.46
N ARG A 180 4.38 16.81 -7.17
CA ARG A 180 4.68 18.17 -7.64
C ARG A 180 3.96 18.40 -8.98
N PRO A 181 3.28 19.56 -9.15
CA PRO A 181 2.76 19.97 -10.44
C PRO A 181 3.89 20.23 -11.44
#